data_AF-A2FLH1-F1
#
_entry.id   AF-A2FLH1-F1
#
_cell.length_a   1.000
_cell.length_b   1.000
_cell.length_c   1.000
_cell.angle_alpha   90.00
_cell.angle_beta   90.00
_cell.angle_gamma   90.00
#
_symmetry.space_group_name_H-M   'P 1'
#
loop_
_entity.id
_entity.type
_entity.pdbx_description
1 polymer ?
#
loop_
_entity_poly.entity_id
_entity_poly.type
_entity_poly.pdbx_seq_one_letter_code
_entity_poly.pdbx_strand_id
1 'polypeptide(L)'
;MESNTNQNLPEQKKRKVKNAFTEEEDQKLITLVREYGCSDWNTIVHFMPGRTTRQIRERYKLYLAPEIKSDPWTEDEDKLLHELYAKHGPKWATFTPYFNNRTPINIKNRYKQIIRHVVRQNRKGIKAEVTDPLVITHNMCMEKIRGEKLKILIQIHNQIEQTKTQQLQQPEA
;
A
#
# COMPACT_ATOMS: atom_id res chain seq x y z
N MET A 1 -2.52 6.58 -56.40
CA MET A 1 -2.02 7.04 -55.09
C MET A 1 -3.12 7.96 -54.60
N GLU A 2 -3.94 7.64 -53.61
CA GLU A 2 -3.61 7.27 -52.24
C GLU A 2 -4.72 6.39 -51.64
N SER A 3 -4.34 5.29 -51.00
CA SER A 3 -5.21 4.47 -50.17
C SER A 3 -5.10 5.00 -48.75
N ASN A 4 -6.15 5.65 -48.23
CA ASN A 4 -6.12 6.14 -46.84
C ASN A 4 -6.88 5.17 -45.93
N THR A 5 -6.10 4.27 -45.33
CA THR A 5 -6.53 3.28 -44.35
C THR A 5 -6.80 3.96 -43.01
N ASN A 6 -8.06 4.20 -42.66
CA ASN A 6 -8.41 4.69 -41.33
C ASN A 6 -8.47 3.51 -40.36
N GLN A 7 -7.32 3.16 -39.78
CA GLN A 7 -7.19 2.13 -38.76
C GLN A 7 -7.80 2.62 -37.45
N ASN A 8 -8.86 1.93 -37.04
CA ASN A 8 -9.53 2.04 -35.75
C ASN A 8 -8.53 1.71 -34.62
N LEU A 9 -8.01 2.74 -33.93
CA LEU A 9 -7.13 2.57 -32.77
C LEU A 9 -7.95 2.15 -31.54
N PRO A 10 -7.51 1.15 -30.76
CA PRO A 10 -8.26 0.65 -29.64
C PRO A 10 -8.34 1.69 -28.51
N GLU A 11 -9.56 2.06 -28.16
CA GLU A 11 -9.88 3.02 -27.11
C GLU A 11 -9.29 2.56 -25.77
N GLN A 12 -8.32 3.33 -25.27
CA GLN A 12 -7.64 3.08 -24.01
C GLN A 12 -8.65 3.19 -22.87
N LYS A 13 -9.00 2.06 -22.25
CA LYS A 13 -9.83 2.03 -21.02
C LYS A 13 -9.22 2.96 -19.96
N LYS A 14 -9.79 4.17 -19.82
CA LYS A 14 -9.44 5.12 -18.76
C LYS A 14 -9.56 4.39 -17.42
N ARG A 15 -8.44 4.29 -16.70
CA ARG A 15 -8.43 3.77 -15.32
C ARG A 15 -9.40 4.62 -14.52
N LYS A 16 -10.47 4.02 -13.96
CA LYS A 16 -11.42 4.72 -13.09
C LYS A 16 -10.61 5.44 -12.01
N VAL A 17 -10.59 6.77 -12.08
CA VAL A 17 -9.95 7.61 -11.06
C VAL A 17 -10.68 7.29 -9.77
N LYS A 18 -10.00 6.63 -8.83
CA LYS A 18 -10.53 6.44 -7.48
C LYS A 18 -10.83 7.84 -6.96
N ASN A 19 -12.07 8.07 -6.52
CA ASN A 19 -12.63 9.33 -6.04
C ASN A 19 -11.70 10.02 -5.02
N ALA A 20 -10.67 10.73 -5.49
CA ALA A 20 -9.65 11.38 -4.69
C ALA A 20 -10.20 12.72 -4.21
N PHE A 21 -9.85 13.14 -2.99
CA PHE A 21 -10.20 14.47 -2.51
C PHE A 21 -9.45 15.53 -3.30
N THR A 22 -10.14 16.57 -3.75
CA THR A 22 -9.53 17.76 -4.35
C THR A 22 -9.07 18.72 -3.27
N GLU A 23 -8.22 19.69 -3.64
CA GLU A 23 -7.76 20.73 -2.73
C GLU A 23 -8.93 21.59 -2.24
N GLU A 24 -9.91 21.86 -3.11
CA GLU A 24 -11.12 22.61 -2.75
C GLU A 24 -11.96 21.84 -1.73
N GLU A 25 -12.09 20.52 -1.88
CA GLU A 25 -12.77 19.66 -0.91
C GLU A 25 -12.03 19.62 0.42
N ASP A 26 -10.69 19.58 0.41
CA ASP A 26 -9.89 19.60 1.63
C ASP A 26 -10.00 20.94 2.37
N GLN A 27 -9.90 22.06 1.66
CA GLN A 27 -10.06 23.40 2.24
C GLN A 27 -11.47 23.59 2.82
N LYS A 28 -12.49 23.08 2.12
CA LYS A 28 -13.87 23.07 2.61
C LYS A 28 -13.98 22.22 3.89
N LEU A 29 -13.40 21.03 3.90
CA LEU A 29 -13.41 20.15 5.06
C LEU A 29 -12.71 20.79 6.27
N ILE A 30 -11.54 21.41 6.07
CA ILE A 30 -10.82 22.13 7.15
C ILE A 30 -11.70 23.23 7.73
N THR A 31 -12.40 23.99 6.88
CA THR A 31 -13.30 25.06 7.31
C THR A 31 -14.47 24.52 8.12
N LEU A 32 -15.13 23.47 7.63
CA LEU A 32 -16.26 22.84 8.31
C LEU A 32 -15.86 22.23 9.66
N VAL A 33 -14.67 21.64 9.78
CA VAL A 33 -14.18 21.12 11.07
C VAL A 33 -13.84 22.24 12.05
N ARG A 34 -13.39 23.40 11.56
CA ARG A 34 -13.19 24.59 12.41
C ARG A 34 -14.51 25.14 12.95
N GLU A 35 -15.58 25.07 12.17
CA GLU A 35 -16.91 25.57 12.53
C GLU A 35 -17.69 24.61 13.44
N TYR A 36 -17.77 23.33 13.07
CA TYR A 36 -18.59 22.32 13.75
C TYR A 36 -17.80 21.41 14.72
N GLY A 37 -16.46 21.50 14.72
CA GLY A 37 -15.59 20.65 15.51
C GLY A 37 -15.33 19.26 14.88
N CYS A 38 -14.55 18.43 15.58
CA CYS A 38 -14.12 17.11 15.12
C CYS A 38 -14.96 15.93 15.68
N SER A 39 -16.10 16.24 16.32
CA SER A 39 -17.04 15.27 16.89
C SER A 39 -18.26 15.02 16.00
N ASP A 40 -18.76 16.03 15.28
CA ASP A 40 -20.01 15.94 14.52
C ASP A 40 -19.79 15.81 13.01
N TRP A 41 -19.30 14.65 12.59
CA TRP A 41 -19.08 14.34 11.18
C TRP A 41 -20.38 14.19 10.38
N ASN A 42 -21.49 13.90 11.06
CA ASN A 42 -22.79 13.76 10.41
C ASN A 42 -23.29 15.11 9.92
N THR A 43 -23.07 16.19 10.67
CA THR A 43 -23.39 17.52 10.16
C THR A 43 -22.49 17.89 8.96
N ILE A 44 -21.18 17.64 9.07
CA ILE A 44 -20.20 17.98 8.01
C ILE A 44 -20.51 17.29 6.67
N VAL A 45 -20.98 16.03 6.67
CA VAL A 45 -21.25 15.29 5.40
C VAL A 45 -22.33 15.95 4.56
N HIS A 46 -23.31 16.62 5.17
CA HIS A 46 -24.39 17.32 4.44
C HIS A 46 -23.85 18.45 3.56
N PHE A 47 -22.70 19.01 3.94
CA PHE A 47 -22.04 20.07 3.17
C PHE A 47 -21.06 19.52 2.11
N MET A 48 -20.78 18.21 2.08
CA MET A 48 -19.83 17.57 1.15
C MET A 48 -20.52 16.53 0.26
N PRO A 49 -21.29 16.97 -0.76
CA PRO A 49 -22.02 16.05 -1.63
C PRO A 49 -21.06 15.08 -2.35
N GLY A 50 -21.47 13.82 -2.49
CA GLY A 50 -20.64 12.78 -3.12
C GLY A 50 -19.55 12.19 -2.21
N ARG A 51 -19.46 12.64 -0.95
CA ARG A 51 -18.62 12.04 0.09
C ARG A 51 -19.46 11.41 1.18
N THR A 52 -18.92 10.36 1.79
CA THR A 52 -19.51 9.69 2.96
C THR A 52 -18.85 10.18 4.25
N THR A 53 -19.58 10.14 5.37
CA THR A 53 -19.07 10.50 6.70
C THR A 53 -17.75 9.79 7.02
N ARG A 54 -17.65 8.51 6.65
CA ARG A 54 -16.43 7.72 6.81
C ARG A 54 -15.25 8.32 6.04
N GLN A 55 -15.44 8.63 4.76
CA GLN A 55 -14.38 9.20 3.91
C GLN A 55 -13.91 10.55 4.43
N ILE A 56 -14.85 11.41 4.83
CA ILE A 56 -14.55 12.74 5.38
C ILE A 56 -13.72 12.64 6.65
N ARG A 57 -14.19 11.81 7.60
CA ARG A 57 -13.47 11.58 8.87
C ARG A 57 -12.09 10.99 8.65
N GLU A 58 -11.97 9.99 7.77
CA GLU A 58 -10.67 9.38 7.42
C GLU A 58 -9.75 10.40 6.75
N ARG A 59 -10.25 11.23 5.82
CA ARG A 59 -9.47 12.27 5.15
C ARG A 59 -8.89 13.26 6.16
N TYR A 60 -9.73 13.77 7.06
CA TYR A 60 -9.27 14.70 8.08
C TYR A 60 -8.23 14.06 9.01
N LYS A 61 -8.58 12.93 9.65
CA LYS A 61 -7.72 12.28 10.65
C LYS A 61 -6.41 11.73 10.11
N LEU A 62 -6.33 11.42 8.82
CA LEU A 62 -5.15 10.80 8.22
C LEU A 62 -4.28 11.77 7.39
N TYR A 63 -4.81 12.94 7.01
CA TYR A 63 -4.10 13.86 6.12
C TYR A 63 -4.22 15.35 6.46
N LEU A 64 -5.34 15.83 7.04
CA LEU A 64 -5.60 17.28 7.17
C LEU A 64 -5.52 17.82 8.60
N ALA A 65 -5.58 16.95 9.61
CA ALA A 65 -5.52 17.38 11.00
C ALA A 65 -4.20 18.17 11.25
N PRO A 66 -4.24 19.27 12.01
CA PRO A 66 -3.09 20.17 12.17
C PRO A 66 -1.89 19.50 12.85
N GLU A 67 -2.14 18.49 13.68
CA GLU A 67 -1.12 17.60 14.23
C GLU A 67 -0.39 16.75 13.19
N ILE A 68 -0.82 16.69 11.93
CA ILE A 68 -0.14 15.90 10.88
C ILE A 68 0.86 16.80 10.16
N LYS A 69 2.14 16.45 10.24
CA LYS A 69 3.20 17.19 9.54
C LYS A 69 3.70 16.45 8.31
N SER A 70 3.99 17.23 7.27
CA SER A 70 4.62 16.75 6.02
C SER A 70 6.14 16.88 6.06
N ASP A 71 6.74 16.76 7.24
CA ASP A 71 8.19 16.88 7.39
C ASP A 71 8.90 15.71 6.68
N PRO A 72 10.12 15.92 6.14
CA PRO A 72 10.93 14.82 5.62
C PRO A 72 11.13 13.72 6.66
N TRP A 73 11.24 12.47 6.20
CA TRP A 73 11.59 11.35 7.09
C TRP A 73 13.09 11.37 7.39
N THR A 74 13.42 11.26 8.66
CA THR A 74 14.81 11.19 9.15
C THR A 74 15.33 9.75 9.15
N GLU A 75 16.66 9.59 9.16
CA GLU A 75 17.27 8.26 9.26
C GLU A 75 16.94 7.56 10.58
N ASP A 76 16.80 8.32 11.68
CA ASP A 76 16.44 7.75 12.98
C ASP A 76 14.99 7.28 13.02
N GLU A 77 14.07 8.02 12.38
CA GLU A 77 12.70 7.53 12.18
C GLU A 77 12.67 6.25 11.35
N ASP A 78 13.51 6.14 10.32
CA ASP A 78 13.60 4.91 9.52
C ASP A 78 14.15 3.74 10.34
N LYS A 79 15.24 3.93 11.11
CA LYS A 79 15.77 2.87 12.00
C LYS A 79 14.69 2.38 12.98
N LEU A 80 14.03 3.31 13.66
CA LEU A 80 12.95 3.00 14.61
C LEU A 80 11.79 2.26 13.95
N LEU A 81 11.39 2.68 12.74
CA LEU A 81 10.34 2.03 11.98
C LEU A 81 10.66 0.56 11.71
N HIS A 82 11.92 0.27 11.43
CA HIS A 82 12.36 -1.09 11.16
C HIS A 82 12.45 -1.95 12.42
N GLU A 83 12.93 -1.40 13.53
CA GLU A 83 12.91 -2.07 14.83
C GLU A 83 11.48 -2.45 15.26
N LEU A 84 10.55 -1.50 15.16
CA LEU A 84 9.15 -1.72 15.48
C LEU A 84 8.51 -2.75 14.55
N TYR A 85 8.82 -2.73 13.25
CA TYR A 85 8.34 -3.72 12.31
C TYR A 85 8.90 -5.12 12.58
N ALA A 86 10.19 -5.23 12.90
CA ALA A 86 10.81 -6.51 13.26
C ALA A 86 10.16 -7.12 14.51
N LYS A 87 9.83 -6.28 15.50
CA LYS A 87 9.22 -6.73 16.77
C LYS A 87 7.72 -7.04 16.66
N HIS A 88 6.96 -6.24 15.91
CA HIS A 88 5.50 -6.27 15.96
C HIS A 88 4.81 -6.64 14.64
N GLY A 89 5.55 -6.68 13.52
CA GLY A 89 5.00 -6.90 12.18
C GLY A 89 4.20 -5.70 11.66
N PRO A 90 3.29 -5.88 10.67
CA PRO A 90 2.59 -4.79 9.97
C PRO A 90 1.43 -4.16 10.78
N LYS A 91 1.64 -3.93 12.09
CA LYS A 91 0.67 -3.32 13.00
C LYS A 91 0.87 -1.79 13.08
N TRP A 92 0.77 -1.11 11.95
CA TRP A 92 1.14 0.31 11.81
C TRP A 92 0.50 1.26 12.83
N ALA A 93 -0.74 0.99 13.27
CA ALA A 93 -1.40 1.80 14.29
C ALA A 93 -0.71 1.75 15.65
N THR A 94 0.00 0.66 15.99
CA THR A 94 0.74 0.57 17.24
C THR A 94 2.04 1.36 17.20
N PHE A 95 2.44 1.86 16.03
CA PHE A 95 3.69 2.60 15.85
C PHE A 95 3.49 4.09 16.06
N THR A 96 2.27 4.61 15.87
CA THR A 96 1.98 6.05 15.95
C THR A 96 2.45 6.72 17.25
N PRO A 97 2.40 6.10 18.45
CA PRO A 97 2.90 6.75 19.66
C PRO A 97 4.40 7.03 19.65
N TYR A 98 5.16 6.34 18.79
CA TYR A 98 6.62 6.48 18.67
C TYR A 98 7.03 7.49 17.59
N PHE A 99 6.09 7.96 16.77
CA PHE A 99 6.35 8.91 15.69
C PHE A 99 5.54 10.17 15.91
N ASN A 100 6.22 11.29 16.13
CA ASN A 100 5.56 12.58 16.27
C ASN A 100 4.90 12.95 14.94
N ASN A 101 3.60 13.26 14.98
CA ASN A 101 2.86 13.81 13.84
C ASN A 101 2.80 12.90 12.59
N ARG A 102 3.07 11.59 12.74
CA ARG A 102 2.95 10.60 11.65
C ARG A 102 1.72 9.72 11.84
N THR A 103 0.91 9.61 10.80
CA THR A 103 -0.25 8.72 10.80
C THR A 103 0.16 7.28 10.41
N PRO A 104 -0.68 6.27 10.70
CA PRO A 104 -0.43 4.89 10.27
C PRO A 104 -0.24 4.76 8.75
N ILE A 105 -0.88 5.64 7.97
CA ILE A 105 -0.72 5.72 6.52
C ILE A 105 0.69 6.20 6.16
N ASN A 106 1.18 7.27 6.80
CA ASN A 106 2.52 7.81 6.53
C ASN A 106 3.57 6.74 6.81
N ILE A 107 3.47 6.09 7.98
CA ILE A 107 4.38 5.03 8.44
C ILE A 107 4.43 3.87 7.44
N LYS A 108 3.26 3.32 7.07
CA LYS A 108 3.17 2.24 6.08
C LYS A 108 3.75 2.64 4.72
N ASN A 109 3.47 3.86 4.26
CA ASN A 109 3.97 4.35 2.99
C ASN A 109 5.48 4.53 3.00
N ARG A 110 6.04 5.04 4.11
CA ARG A 110 7.49 5.16 4.28
C ARG A 110 8.17 3.80 4.24
N TYR A 111 7.67 2.82 4.99
CA TYR A 111 8.19 1.45 4.95
C TYR A 111 8.21 0.92 3.50
N LYS A 112 7.11 1.08 2.76
CA LYS A 112 7.07 0.69 1.33
C LYS A 112 8.05 1.45 0.45
N GLN A 113 8.35 2.72 0.73
CA GLN A 113 9.36 3.48 0.00
C GLN A 113 10.76 2.92 0.28
N ILE A 114 11.10 2.68 1.55
CA ILE A 114 12.38 2.08 1.96
C ILE A 114 12.57 0.72 1.27
N ILE A 115 11.58 -0.17 1.36
CA ILE A 115 11.66 -1.49 0.72
C ILE A 115 11.85 -1.39 -0.80
N ARG A 116 11.13 -0.49 -1.48
CA ARG A 116 11.33 -0.29 -2.94
C ARG A 116 12.72 0.23 -3.27
N HIS A 117 13.26 1.11 -2.43
CA HIS A 117 14.63 1.61 -2.59
C HIS A 117 15.64 0.48 -2.48
N VAL A 118 15.58 -0.32 -1.40
CA VAL A 118 16.47 -1.46 -1.15
C VAL A 118 16.44 -2.47 -2.31
N VAL A 119 15.24 -2.89 -2.73
CA VAL A 119 15.08 -3.84 -3.85
C VAL A 119 15.70 -3.30 -5.14
N ARG A 120 15.58 -1.99 -5.39
CA ARG A 120 16.16 -1.36 -6.58
C ARG A 120 17.69 -1.34 -6.52
N GLN A 121 18.28 -1.08 -5.35
CA GLN A 121 19.76 -1.08 -5.20
C GLN A 121 20.33 -2.49 -5.40
N ASN A 122 19.70 -3.51 -4.81
CA ASN A 122 20.12 -4.90 -4.97
C ASN A 122 20.09 -5.37 -6.42
N ARG A 123 19.07 -4.96 -7.21
CA ARG A 123 18.99 -5.29 -8.65
C ARG A 123 20.08 -4.64 -9.50
N LYS A 124 20.67 -3.53 -9.04
CA LYS A 124 21.72 -2.81 -9.76
C LYS A 124 23.12 -3.34 -9.45
N GLY A 125 23.25 -4.42 -8.67
CA GLY A 125 24.54 -4.99 -8.31
C GLY A 125 25.38 -4.09 -7.39
N ILE A 126 24.79 -3.01 -6.87
CA ILE A 126 25.40 -2.20 -5.81
C ILE A 126 25.29 -3.07 -4.55
N LYS A 127 26.42 -3.62 -4.11
CA LYS A 127 26.51 -4.35 -2.83
C LYS A 127 26.18 -3.35 -1.72
N ALA A 128 24.92 -3.29 -1.29
CA ALA A 128 24.62 -2.76 0.03
C ALA A 128 25.34 -3.68 1.02
N GLU A 129 26.22 -3.14 1.85
CA GLU A 129 26.88 -3.92 2.90
C GLU A 129 25.80 -4.64 3.73
N VAL A 130 26.02 -5.94 3.93
CA VAL A 130 25.07 -6.91 4.50
C VAL A 130 24.82 -6.69 6.00
N THR A 131 25.32 -5.58 6.56
CA THR A 131 25.19 -5.19 7.97
C THR A 131 23.91 -4.42 8.27
N ASP A 132 23.17 -4.00 7.24
CA ASP A 132 21.97 -3.20 7.40
C ASP A 132 20.77 -4.04 7.91
N PRO A 133 20.25 -3.78 9.14
CA PRO A 133 19.07 -4.46 9.68
C PRO A 133 17.83 -4.39 8.75
N LEU A 134 17.78 -3.38 7.89
CA LEU A 134 16.75 -3.17 6.85
C LEU A 134 16.76 -4.30 5.80
N VAL A 135 17.93 -4.78 5.41
CA VAL A 135 18.14 -5.84 4.41
C VAL A 135 17.94 -7.22 5.03
N ILE A 136 18.37 -7.41 6.27
CA ILE A 136 18.22 -8.67 7.01
C ILE A 136 16.73 -8.96 7.28
N THR A 137 15.97 -7.99 7.76
CA THR A 137 14.53 -8.15 8.03
C THR A 137 13.73 -8.38 6.74
N HIS A 138 14.12 -7.73 5.64
CA HIS A 138 13.54 -7.96 4.31
C HIS A 138 13.83 -9.38 3.81
N ASN A 139 15.08 -9.85 3.87
CA ASN A 139 15.43 -11.20 3.46
C ASN A 139 14.72 -12.24 4.35
N MET A 140 14.70 -12.06 5.67
CA MET A 140 13.98 -12.97 6.58
C MET A 140 12.45 -12.99 6.34
N CYS A 141 11.85 -11.85 6.01
CA CYS A 141 10.41 -11.75 5.71
C CYS A 141 10.07 -12.30 4.32
N MET A 142 10.92 -12.03 3.33
CA MET A 142 10.75 -12.52 1.96
C MET A 142 11.05 -14.01 1.84
N GLU A 143 11.96 -14.58 2.64
CA GLU A 143 12.18 -16.03 2.72
C GLU A 143 10.97 -16.76 3.31
N LYS A 144 10.27 -16.19 4.30
CA LYS A 144 9.00 -16.75 4.79
C LYS A 144 7.91 -16.73 3.71
N ILE A 145 7.76 -15.62 2.99
CA ILE A 145 6.78 -15.48 1.90
C ILE A 145 7.13 -16.35 0.68
N ARG A 146 8.42 -16.47 0.33
CA ARG A 146 8.91 -17.35 -0.74
C ARG A 146 8.73 -18.82 -0.37
N GLY A 147 9.02 -19.21 0.87
CA GLY A 147 8.80 -20.55 1.38
C GLY A 147 7.32 -20.96 1.35
N GLU A 148 6.41 -20.06 1.77
CA GLU A 148 4.97 -20.33 1.70
C GLU A 148 4.45 -20.38 0.26
N LYS A 149 4.89 -19.47 -0.61
CA LYS A 149 4.49 -19.46 -2.02
C LYS A 149 5.06 -20.65 -2.80
N LEU A 150 6.27 -21.09 -2.47
CA LEU A 150 6.90 -22.27 -3.06
C LEU A 150 6.21 -23.55 -2.58
N LYS A 151 5.81 -23.64 -1.30
CA LYS A 151 4.97 -24.73 -0.78
C LYS A 151 3.62 -24.81 -1.51
N ILE A 152 2.95 -23.67 -1.73
CA ILE A 152 1.70 -23.62 -2.50
C ILE A 152 1.92 -24.06 -3.95
N LEU A 153 3.00 -23.62 -4.61
CA LEU A 153 3.31 -24.03 -5.98
C LEU A 153 3.63 -25.52 -6.10
N ILE A 154 4.38 -26.08 -5.15
CA ILE A 154 4.69 -27.52 -5.10
C ILE A 154 3.40 -28.32 -4.84
N GLN A 155 2.52 -27.85 -3.95
CA GLN A 155 1.24 -28.49 -3.67
C GLN A 155 0.34 -28.54 -4.92
N ILE A 156 0.25 -27.41 -5.65
CA ILE A 156 -0.52 -27.32 -6.90
C ILE A 156 0.06 -28.24 -7.97
N HIS A 157 1.39 -28.28 -8.11
CA HIS A 157 2.04 -29.17 -9.07
C HIS A 157 1.74 -30.64 -8.78
N ASN A 158 1.86 -31.05 -7.51
CA ASN A 158 1.56 -32.42 -7.09
C ASN A 158 0.08 -32.80 -7.33
N GLN A 159 -0.86 -31.87 -7.11
CA GLN A 159 -2.28 -32.10 -7.40
C GLN A 159 -2.54 -32.27 -8.90
N ILE A 160 -1.87 -31.50 -9.75
CA ILE A 160 -1.96 -31.61 -11.22
C ILE A 160 -1.45 -32.96 -11.71
N GLU A 161 -0.32 -33.43 -11.19
CA GLU A 161 0.24 -34.73 -11.59
C GLU A 161 -0.65 -35.89 -11.15
N GLN A 162 -1.23 -35.83 -9.94
CA GLN A 162 -2.20 -36.83 -9.48
C GLN A 162 -3.48 -36.87 -10.33
N THR A 163 -3.99 -35.72 -10.77
CA THR A 163 -5.17 -35.67 -11.65
C THR A 163 -4.86 -36.20 -13.06
N LYS A 164 -3.66 -35.98 -13.58
CA LYS A 164 -3.21 -36.57 -14.84
C LYS A 164 -3.11 -38.10 -14.76
N THR A 165 -2.56 -38.65 -13.67
CA THR A 165 -2.45 -40.10 -13.48
C THR A 165 -3.81 -40.77 -13.35
N GLN A 166 -4.79 -40.14 -12.70
CA GLN A 166 -6.15 -40.68 -12.56
C GLN A 166 -6.96 -40.66 -13.86
N GLN A 167 -6.71 -39.71 -14.77
CA GLN A 167 -7.39 -39.66 -16.07
C GLN A 167 -6.87 -40.69 -17.09
N LEU A 168 -5.66 -41.23 -16.90
CA LEU A 168 -5.05 -42.26 -17.75
C LEU A 168 -5.46 -43.70 -17.40
N GLN A 169 -6.31 -43.90 -16.37
CA GLN A 169 -6.73 -45.21 -15.88
C GLN A 169 -8.21 -45.53 -16.10
N GLN A 170 -8.95 -44.76 -16.91
CA GLN A 170 -10.30 -45.15 -17.31
C GLN A 170 -10.22 -46.10 -18.52
N PRO A 171 -10.64 -47.38 -18.40
CA PRO A 171 -10.75 -48.26 -19.55
C PRO A 171 -11.84 -47.76 -20.49
N GLU A 172 -11.53 -47.65 -21.79
CA GLU A 172 -12.54 -47.47 -22.84
C GLU A 172 -13.54 -48.63 -22.73
N ALA A 173 -14.82 -48.27 -22.55
CA ALA A 173 -15.95 -49.19 -22.53
C ALA A 173 -16.40 -49.53 -23.95
#